data_AF-A0A679IDE0-F1
#
_entry.id   AF-A0A679IDE0-F1
#
_cell.length_a   1.000
_cell.length_b   1.000
_cell.length_c   1.000
_cell.angle_alpha   90.00
_cell.angle_beta   90.00
_cell.angle_gamma   90.00
#
_symmetry.space_group_name_H-M   'P 1'
#
loop_
_entity.id
_entity.type
_entity.pdbx_description
1 polymer ?
#
loop_
_entity_poly.entity_id
_entity_poly.type
_entity_poly.pdbx_seq_one_letter_code
_entity_poly.pdbx_strand_id
1 'polypeptide(L)'
;MAAPPAPVFDPAVLEARDQEAKALKNEGKEIRANADQQLEVDTWNCYSKILVNRCIDQARDRRYQEREKARAVEAQAAVIDREVRERRLINQLANPPEELRQPNPPAGSIKKAIDEGKTVKQVEQERKIRDAEQSATPLKSDAEIQAASAERDRKAAEKRAKREAAEQQRAAEKAAYEAQQAIKNQKP
;
A
#
# COMPACT_ATOMS: atom_id res chain seq x y z
N MET A 1 1.40 -13.47 -42.86
CA MET A 1 1.47 -12.92 -41.49
C MET A 1 0.15 -13.26 -40.83
N ALA A 2 0.16 -14.13 -39.82
CA ALA A 2 -1.08 -14.47 -39.10
C ALA A 2 -1.42 -13.31 -38.16
N ALA A 3 -2.67 -12.85 -38.20
CA ALA A 3 -3.15 -11.86 -37.24
C ALA A 3 -3.02 -12.44 -35.83
N PRO A 4 -2.58 -11.65 -34.82
CA PRO A 4 -2.58 -12.12 -33.45
C PRO A 4 -4.01 -12.54 -33.07
N PRO A 5 -4.18 -13.66 -32.33
CA PRO A 5 -5.49 -14.09 -31.85
C PRO A 5 -6.19 -12.94 -31.13
N ALA A 6 -7.51 -12.81 -31.31
CA ALA A 6 -8.27 -11.81 -30.59
C ALA A 6 -8.15 -12.06 -29.07
N PRO A 7 -8.06 -11.00 -28.23
CA PRO A 7 -8.04 -11.17 -26.79
C PRO A 7 -9.34 -11.82 -26.30
N VAL A 8 -9.24 -12.67 -25.27
CA VAL A 8 -10.39 -13.40 -24.69
C VAL A 8 -11.35 -12.43 -24.00
N PHE A 9 -10.81 -11.38 -23.38
CA PHE A 9 -11.55 -10.27 -22.81
C PHE A 9 -11.19 -8.97 -23.53
N ASP A 10 -12.19 -8.17 -23.87
CA ASP A 10 -11.98 -6.85 -24.49
C ASP A 10 -11.18 -5.94 -23.54
N PRO A 11 -10.00 -5.43 -23.96
CA PRO A 11 -9.21 -4.51 -23.14
C PRO A 11 -9.96 -3.23 -22.76
N ALA A 12 -10.85 -2.71 -23.62
CA ALA A 12 -11.63 -1.50 -23.33
C ALA A 12 -12.59 -1.72 -22.15
N VAL A 13 -13.18 -2.92 -22.05
CA VAL A 13 -14.05 -3.31 -20.93
C VAL A 13 -13.24 -3.43 -19.63
N LEU A 14 -12.01 -3.95 -19.70
CA LEU A 14 -11.11 -4.04 -18.54
C LEU A 14 -10.66 -2.67 -18.05
N GLU A 15 -10.41 -1.71 -18.95
CA GLU A 15 -10.10 -0.33 -18.59
C GLU A 15 -11.29 0.38 -17.94
N ALA A 16 -12.51 0.18 -18.45
CA ALA A 16 -13.71 0.74 -17.83
C ALA A 16 -13.94 0.19 -16.41
N ARG A 17 -13.74 -1.12 -16.19
CA ARG A 17 -13.82 -1.74 -14.85
C ARG A 17 -12.69 -1.25 -13.92
N ASP A 18 -11.49 -1.01 -14.45
CA ASP A 18 -10.36 -0.44 -13.69
C ASP A 18 -10.66 1.00 -13.24
N GLN A 19 -11.30 1.80 -14.09
CA GLN A 19 -11.76 3.15 -13.74
C GLN A 19 -12.84 3.10 -12.65
N GLU A 20 -13.78 2.16 -12.73
CA GLU A 20 -14.80 1.93 -11.70
C GLU A 20 -14.18 1.57 -10.35
N ALA A 21 -13.21 0.65 -10.32
CA ALA A 21 -12.47 0.30 -9.11
C ALA A 21 -11.72 1.51 -8.52
N LYS A 22 -11.14 2.35 -9.38
CA LYS A 22 -10.47 3.61 -8.96
C LYS A 22 -11.46 4.62 -8.38
N ALA A 23 -12.64 4.76 -8.97
CA ALA A 23 -13.69 5.64 -8.48
C ALA A 23 -14.15 5.22 -7.07
N LEU A 24 -14.49 3.94 -6.87
CA LEU A 24 -14.88 3.41 -5.56
C LEU A 24 -13.77 3.57 -4.52
N LYS A 25 -12.50 3.38 -4.92
CA LYS A 25 -11.37 3.60 -4.01
C LYS A 25 -11.20 5.07 -3.61
N ASN A 26 -11.50 6.00 -4.50
CA ASN A 26 -11.46 7.43 -4.19
C ASN A 26 -12.64 7.82 -3.30
N GLU A 27 -13.83 7.30 -3.58
CA GLU A 27 -15.02 7.47 -2.72
C GLU A 27 -14.75 6.97 -1.29
N GLY A 28 -14.21 5.76 -1.12
CA GLY A 28 -13.83 5.24 0.19
C GLY A 28 -12.82 6.12 0.94
N LYS A 29 -11.85 6.71 0.23
CA LYS A 29 -10.91 7.68 0.82
C LYS A 29 -11.59 8.98 1.24
N GLU A 30 -12.48 9.50 0.40
CA GLU A 30 -13.25 10.72 0.68
C GLU A 30 -14.14 10.52 1.91
N ILE A 31 -14.83 9.39 2.03
CA ILE A 31 -15.62 9.06 3.22
C ILE A 31 -14.74 9.03 4.47
N ARG A 32 -13.55 8.41 4.41
CA ARG A 32 -12.61 8.41 5.55
C ARG A 32 -12.15 9.82 5.92
N ALA A 33 -11.77 10.62 4.93
CA ALA A 33 -11.31 11.99 5.15
C ALA A 33 -12.41 12.88 5.74
N ASN A 34 -13.64 12.76 5.21
CA ASN A 34 -14.81 13.49 5.71
C ASN A 34 -15.15 13.08 7.14
N ALA A 35 -15.08 11.78 7.46
CA ALA A 35 -15.32 11.28 8.81
C ALA A 35 -14.25 11.78 9.81
N ASP A 36 -13.00 11.90 9.38
CA ASP A 36 -11.92 12.47 10.21
C ASP A 36 -12.11 13.97 10.44
N GLN A 37 -12.44 14.74 9.38
CA GLN A 37 -12.75 16.17 9.49
C GLN A 37 -13.96 16.44 10.37
N GLN A 38 -15.02 15.64 10.23
CA GLN A 38 -16.21 15.77 11.07
C GLN A 38 -15.93 15.49 12.53
N LEU A 39 -15.08 14.50 12.84
CA LEU A 39 -14.66 14.27 14.23
C LEU A 39 -13.90 15.48 14.79
N GLU A 40 -13.05 16.13 14.01
CA GLU A 40 -12.32 17.32 14.45
C GLU A 40 -13.29 18.46 14.80
N VAL A 41 -14.22 18.77 13.89
CA VAL A 41 -15.25 19.80 14.10
C VAL A 41 -16.14 19.45 15.30
N ASP A 42 -16.59 18.20 15.39
CA ASP A 42 -17.43 17.74 16.50
C ASP A 42 -16.69 17.78 17.84
N THR A 43 -15.39 17.48 17.85
CA THR A 43 -14.58 17.55 19.08
C THR A 43 -14.54 18.97 19.61
N TRP A 44 -14.31 19.97 18.75
CA TRP A 44 -14.37 21.38 19.14
C TRP A 44 -15.76 21.77 19.66
N ASN A 45 -16.82 21.35 18.97
CA ASN A 45 -18.19 21.59 19.39
C ASN A 45 -18.58 20.87 20.69
N CYS A 46 -17.91 19.77 21.04
CA CYS A 46 -18.18 19.04 22.26
C CYS A 46 -17.61 19.74 23.50
N TYR A 47 -16.52 20.51 23.38
CA TYR A 47 -15.94 21.25 24.51
C TYR A 47 -16.85 22.35 25.06
N SER A 48 -17.82 22.84 24.29
CA SER A 48 -18.82 23.81 24.75
C SER A 48 -20.02 23.17 25.47
N LYS A 49 -20.09 21.84 25.56
CA LYS A 49 -21.21 21.12 26.17
C LYS A 49 -20.89 20.68 27.59
N ILE A 50 -21.92 20.52 28.42
CA ILE A 50 -21.79 20.08 29.82
C ILE A 50 -21.24 18.63 29.91
N LEU A 51 -21.62 17.75 29.00
CA LEU A 51 -21.18 16.35 28.96
C LEU A 51 -20.16 16.11 27.84
N VAL A 52 -19.02 16.82 27.91
CA VAL A 52 -17.94 16.78 26.90
C VAL A 52 -17.55 15.35 26.53
N ASN A 53 -17.24 14.51 27.53
CA ASN A 53 -16.77 13.14 27.28
C ASN A 53 -17.79 12.31 26.51
N ARG A 54 -19.06 12.32 26.95
CA ARG A 54 -20.14 11.60 26.26
C ARG A 54 -20.34 12.11 24.83
N CYS A 55 -20.21 13.43 24.62
CA CYS A 55 -20.32 14.02 23.29
C CYS A 55 -19.19 13.54 22.37
N ILE A 56 -17.94 13.53 22.86
CA ILE A 56 -16.77 13.05 22.11
C ILE A 56 -16.91 11.57 21.77
N ASP A 57 -17.39 10.75 22.71
CA ASP A 57 -17.62 9.33 22.47
C ASP A 57 -18.66 9.10 21.36
N GLN A 58 -19.77 9.84 21.38
CA GLN A 58 -20.78 9.79 20.31
C GLN A 58 -20.24 10.28 18.94
N ALA A 59 -19.32 11.25 18.94
CA ALA A 59 -18.65 11.69 17.71
C ALA A 59 -17.69 10.61 17.18
N ARG A 60 -16.97 9.92 18.07
CA ARG A 60 -16.11 8.78 17.69
C ARG A 60 -16.91 7.60 17.15
N ASP A 61 -18.06 7.30 17.74
CA ASP A 61 -18.95 6.24 17.27
C ASP A 61 -19.47 6.54 15.85
N ARG A 62 -19.89 7.79 15.60
CA ARG A 62 -20.31 8.23 14.25
C ARG A 62 -19.16 8.09 13.25
N ARG A 63 -17.96 8.53 13.60
CA ARG A 63 -16.76 8.33 12.76
C ARG A 63 -16.51 6.84 12.47
N TYR A 64 -16.66 5.97 13.47
CA TYR A 64 -16.47 4.54 13.28
C TYR A 64 -17.48 3.97 12.28
N GLN A 65 -18.76 4.33 12.40
CA GLN A 65 -19.81 3.92 11.46
C GLN A 65 -19.53 4.39 10.02
N GLU A 66 -19.11 5.64 9.84
CA GLU A 66 -18.75 6.16 8.51
C GLU A 66 -17.51 5.45 7.94
N ARG A 67 -16.52 5.14 8.78
CA ARG A 67 -15.34 4.38 8.34
C ARG A 67 -15.65 2.93 8.01
N GLU A 68 -16.62 2.30 8.66
CA GLU A 68 -17.09 0.96 8.28
C GLU A 68 -17.77 0.98 6.90
N LYS A 69 -18.58 2.01 6.60
CA LYS A 69 -19.12 2.21 5.24
C LYS A 69 -18.01 2.37 4.21
N ALA A 70 -16.98 3.16 4.52
CA ALA A 70 -15.82 3.32 3.65
C ALA A 70 -15.09 1.98 3.40
N ARG A 71 -14.94 1.12 4.42
CA ARG A 71 -14.33 -0.21 4.27
C ARG A 71 -15.16 -1.10 3.35
N ALA A 72 -16.48 -1.03 3.42
CA ALA A 72 -17.35 -1.80 2.53
C ALA A 72 -17.16 -1.37 1.06
N VAL A 73 -17.09 -0.06 0.79
CA VAL A 73 -16.83 0.49 -0.55
C VAL A 73 -15.42 0.09 -1.04
N GLU A 74 -14.41 0.17 -0.17
CA GLU A 74 -13.05 -0.26 -0.51
C GLU A 74 -12.93 -1.77 -0.76
N ALA A 75 -13.71 -2.58 -0.05
CA ALA A 75 -13.78 -4.02 -0.28
C ALA A 75 -14.40 -4.33 -1.66
N GLN A 76 -15.45 -3.61 -2.06
CA GLN A 76 -16.01 -3.73 -3.42
C GLN A 76 -14.98 -3.37 -4.48
N ALA A 77 -14.25 -2.26 -4.30
CA ALA A 77 -13.17 -1.87 -5.19
C ALA A 77 -12.07 -2.95 -5.30
N ALA A 78 -11.73 -3.61 -4.19
CA ALA A 78 -10.71 -4.66 -4.16
C ALA A 78 -11.16 -5.93 -4.91
N VAL A 79 -12.44 -6.27 -4.87
CA VAL A 79 -13.00 -7.38 -5.66
C VAL A 79 -12.87 -7.08 -7.15
N ILE A 80 -13.26 -5.89 -7.59
CA ILE A 80 -13.17 -5.49 -9.00
C ILE A 80 -11.71 -5.46 -9.47
N ASP A 81 -10.78 -4.91 -8.67
CA ASP A 81 -9.35 -4.90 -9.02
C ASP A 81 -8.79 -6.32 -9.20
N ARG A 82 -9.21 -7.26 -8.33
CA ARG A 82 -8.83 -8.66 -8.43
C ARG A 82 -9.37 -9.29 -9.72
N GLU A 83 -10.64 -9.08 -10.04
CA GLU A 83 -11.26 -9.61 -11.27
C GLU A 83 -10.57 -9.05 -12.52
N VAL A 84 -10.29 -7.75 -12.56
CA VAL A 84 -9.57 -7.13 -13.68
C VAL A 84 -8.18 -7.73 -13.84
N ARG A 85 -7.47 -7.95 -12.73
CA ARG A 85 -6.13 -8.58 -12.75
C ARG A 85 -6.17 -10.02 -13.25
N GLU A 86 -7.13 -10.82 -12.79
CA GLU A 86 -7.32 -12.20 -13.24
C GLU A 86 -7.65 -12.24 -14.74
N ARG A 87 -8.53 -11.35 -15.23
CA ARG A 87 -8.86 -11.27 -16.67
C ARG A 87 -7.69 -10.79 -17.52
N ARG A 88 -6.88 -9.83 -17.05
CA ARG A 88 -5.63 -9.42 -17.72
C ARG A 88 -4.65 -10.58 -17.82
N LEU A 89 -4.50 -11.38 -16.77
CA LEU A 89 -3.65 -12.57 -16.78
C LEU A 89 -4.14 -13.59 -17.81
N ILE A 90 -5.45 -13.85 -17.88
CA ILE A 90 -6.04 -14.75 -18.88
C ILE A 90 -5.75 -14.25 -20.30
N ASN A 91 -5.87 -12.95 -20.57
CA ASN A 91 -5.51 -12.37 -21.87
C ASN A 91 -4.03 -12.58 -22.21
N GLN A 92 -3.12 -12.43 -21.25
CA GLN A 92 -1.68 -12.67 -21.44
C GLN A 92 -1.36 -14.16 -21.69
N LEU A 93 -2.08 -15.07 -21.03
CA LEU A 93 -1.93 -16.52 -21.24
C LEU A 93 -2.49 -16.97 -22.60
N ALA A 94 -3.62 -16.38 -23.03
CA ALA A 94 -4.23 -16.68 -24.33
C ALA A 94 -3.41 -16.14 -25.50
N ASN A 95 -2.70 -15.03 -25.28
CA ASN A 95 -1.76 -14.45 -26.23
C ASN A 95 -0.41 -14.19 -25.57
N PRO A 96 0.44 -15.22 -25.41
CA PRO A 96 1.77 -15.01 -24.88
C PRO A 96 2.54 -14.05 -25.79
N PRO A 97 3.34 -13.11 -25.24
CA PRO A 97 4.13 -12.18 -26.03
C PRO A 97 5.01 -12.92 -27.04
N GLU A 98 5.24 -12.30 -28.20
CA GLU A 98 5.90 -12.91 -29.38
C GLU A 98 7.28 -13.54 -29.04
N GLU A 99 7.96 -13.00 -28.03
CA GLU A 99 9.23 -13.49 -27.47
C GLU A 99 9.14 -14.91 -26.90
N LEU A 100 7.98 -15.31 -26.38
CA LEU A 100 7.72 -16.65 -25.81
C LEU A 100 7.12 -17.62 -26.84
N ARG A 101 6.70 -17.14 -28.02
CA ARG A 101 6.15 -17.98 -29.11
C ARG A 101 7.23 -18.64 -29.97
N GLN A 102 8.50 -18.27 -29.79
CA GLN A 102 9.61 -18.85 -30.54
C GLN A 102 9.92 -20.28 -30.04
N PRO A 103 10.26 -21.23 -30.93
CA PRO A 103 10.57 -22.61 -30.57
C PRO A 103 11.85 -22.76 -29.71
N ASN A 104 12.68 -21.71 -29.63
CA ASN A 104 13.80 -21.58 -28.71
C ASN A 104 13.90 -20.11 -28.25
N PRO A 105 13.18 -19.71 -27.19
CA PRO A 105 13.27 -18.34 -26.69
C PRO A 105 14.68 -18.09 -26.12
N PRO A 106 15.29 -16.90 -26.34
CA PRO A 106 16.61 -16.59 -25.81
C PRO A 106 16.58 -16.70 -24.27
N ALA A 107 17.57 -17.34 -23.65
CA ALA A 107 17.55 -17.74 -22.24
C ALA A 107 17.20 -16.61 -21.23
N GLY A 108 17.40 -15.35 -21.59
CA GLY A 108 16.98 -14.17 -20.79
C GLY A 108 15.48 -13.84 -20.85
N SER A 109 14.78 -14.18 -21.93
CA SER A 109 13.33 -13.95 -22.09
C SER A 109 12.49 -14.89 -21.22
N ILE A 110 12.96 -16.12 -21.02
CA ILE A 110 12.36 -17.08 -20.08
C ILE A 110 12.46 -16.54 -18.64
N LYS A 111 13.62 -16.01 -18.24
CA LYS A 111 13.80 -15.40 -16.91
C LYS A 111 12.90 -14.18 -16.71
N LYS A 112 12.81 -13.30 -17.70
CA LYS A 112 11.95 -12.10 -17.64
C LYS A 112 10.45 -12.46 -17.58
N ALA A 113 10.02 -13.49 -18.31
CA ALA A 113 8.66 -14.01 -18.24
C ALA A 113 8.34 -14.72 -16.92
N ILE A 114 9.33 -15.37 -16.28
CA ILE A 114 9.19 -15.97 -14.94
C ILE A 114 9.04 -14.88 -13.87
N ASP A 115 9.75 -13.76 -14.01
CA ASP A 115 9.65 -12.61 -13.11
C ASP A 115 8.33 -11.84 -13.28
N GLU A 116 7.80 -11.74 -14.50
CA GLU A 116 6.54 -11.05 -14.81
C GLU A 116 5.28 -11.94 -14.67
N GLY A 117 5.44 -13.26 -14.73
CA GLY A 117 4.34 -14.23 -14.76
C GLY A 117 4.61 -15.47 -13.91
N LYS A 118 4.55 -15.35 -12.58
CA LYS A 118 4.37 -16.52 -11.72
C LYS A 118 3.09 -17.24 -12.13
N THR A 119 3.24 -18.37 -12.80
CA THR A 119 2.11 -19.20 -13.23
C THR A 119 1.27 -19.61 -12.01
N VAL A 120 -0.05 -19.68 -12.15
CA VAL A 120 -1.00 -20.04 -11.07
C VAL A 120 -0.58 -21.32 -10.32
N LYS A 121 0.02 -22.28 -11.04
CA LYS A 121 0.54 -23.53 -10.48
C LYS A 121 1.74 -23.32 -9.54
N GLN A 122 2.63 -22.37 -9.84
CA GLN A 122 3.74 -22.01 -8.95
C GLN A 122 3.26 -21.19 -7.75
N VAL A 123 2.24 -20.32 -7.91
CA VAL A 123 1.65 -19.58 -6.79
C VAL A 123 0.90 -20.52 -5.83
N GLU A 124 0.18 -21.52 -6.35
CA GLU A 124 -0.43 -22.57 -5.52
C GLU A 124 0.59 -23.47 -4.85
N GLN A 125 1.69 -23.80 -5.54
CA GLN A 125 2.75 -24.61 -4.97
C GLN A 125 3.55 -23.84 -3.92
N GLU A 126 3.87 -22.57 -4.15
CA GLU A 126 4.46 -21.67 -3.14
C GLU A 126 3.50 -21.41 -1.98
N ARG A 127 2.18 -21.29 -2.22
CA ARG A 127 1.19 -21.24 -1.14
C ARG A 127 1.19 -22.52 -0.32
N LYS A 128 1.17 -23.69 -0.96
CA LYS A 128 1.24 -24.99 -0.26
C LYS A 128 2.55 -25.16 0.51
N ILE A 129 3.67 -24.71 -0.04
CA ILE A 129 4.96 -24.75 0.64
C ILE A 129 4.96 -23.77 1.81
N ARG A 130 4.45 -22.55 1.64
CA ARG A 130 4.37 -21.54 2.70
C ARG A 130 3.38 -21.92 3.81
N ASP A 131 2.24 -22.52 3.47
CA ASP A 131 1.26 -23.03 4.43
C ASP A 131 1.83 -24.24 5.17
N ALA A 132 2.56 -25.12 4.48
CA ALA A 132 3.30 -26.21 5.11
C ALA A 132 4.41 -25.71 6.04
N GLU A 133 5.19 -24.69 5.64
CA GLU A 133 6.22 -24.06 6.47
C GLU A 133 5.61 -23.32 7.66
N GLN A 134 4.49 -22.62 7.50
CA GLN A 134 3.76 -21.97 8.59
C GLN A 134 3.13 -22.98 9.55
N SER A 135 2.68 -24.13 9.05
CA SER A 135 2.18 -25.22 9.89
C SER A 135 3.29 -26.01 10.59
N ALA A 136 4.51 -25.98 10.06
CA ALA A 136 5.68 -26.65 10.61
C ALA A 136 6.51 -25.76 11.56
N THR A 137 6.32 -24.44 11.53
CA THR A 137 6.83 -23.56 12.59
C THR A 137 5.95 -23.71 13.84
N PRO A 138 6.51 -24.08 15.00
CA PRO A 138 5.78 -24.02 16.26
C PRO A 138 5.24 -22.60 16.44
N LEU A 139 3.96 -22.46 16.81
CA LEU A 139 3.41 -21.16 17.18
C LEU A 139 4.30 -20.56 18.28
N LYS A 140 5.08 -19.54 17.91
CA LYS A 140 5.84 -18.74 18.87
C LYS A 140 4.86 -18.24 19.92
N SER A 141 5.22 -18.42 21.19
CA SER A 141 4.37 -17.96 22.28
C SER A 141 4.12 -16.45 22.17
N ASP A 142 2.99 -15.96 22.69
CA ASP A 142 2.67 -14.52 22.67
C ASP A 142 3.79 -13.65 23.24
N ALA A 143 4.57 -14.19 24.19
CA ALA A 143 5.75 -13.55 24.76
C ALA A 143 6.89 -13.35 23.76
N GLU A 144 7.14 -14.32 22.87
CA GLU A 144 8.17 -14.22 21.83
C GLU A 144 7.74 -13.28 20.70
N ILE A 145 6.44 -13.23 20.40
CA ILE A 145 5.86 -12.29 19.42
C ILE A 145 5.97 -10.84 19.94
N GLN A 146 5.72 -10.62 21.23
CA GLN A 146 5.91 -9.32 21.88
C GLN A 146 7.38 -8.93 21.95
N ALA A 147 8.28 -9.85 22.31
CA ALA A 147 9.72 -9.59 22.36
C ALA A 147 10.29 -9.22 20.97
N ALA A 148 9.91 -9.96 19.93
CA ALA A 148 10.33 -9.70 18.56
C ALA A 148 9.76 -8.38 17.99
N SER A 149 8.58 -7.96 18.44
CA SER A 149 8.00 -6.67 18.04
C SER A 149 8.66 -5.50 18.78
N ALA A 150 8.90 -5.65 20.08
CA ALA A 150 9.65 -4.66 20.87
C ALA A 150 11.09 -4.47 20.35
N GLU A 151 11.76 -5.52 19.90
CA GLU A 151 13.10 -5.41 19.31
C GLU A 151 13.08 -4.66 17.97
N ARG A 152 12.06 -4.90 17.12
CA ARG A 152 11.87 -4.18 15.86
C ARG A 152 11.56 -2.71 16.09
N ASP A 153 10.71 -2.40 17.07
CA ASP A 153 10.37 -1.02 17.42
C ASP A 153 11.57 -0.27 18.00
N ARG A 154 12.40 -0.92 18.82
CA ARG A 154 13.67 -0.34 19.30
C ARG A 154 14.63 -0.04 18.15
N LYS A 155 14.84 -0.97 17.21
CA LYS A 155 15.69 -0.74 16.04
C LYS A 155 15.14 0.36 15.12
N ALA A 156 13.81 0.45 14.98
CA ALA A 156 13.17 1.51 14.21
C ALA A 156 13.33 2.89 14.88
N ALA A 157 13.19 2.95 16.20
CA ALA A 157 13.40 4.17 16.98
C ALA A 157 14.86 4.64 16.92
N GLU A 158 15.82 3.73 17.08
CA GLU A 158 17.26 4.04 16.97
C GLU A 158 17.61 4.57 15.57
N LYS A 159 17.04 3.98 14.52
CA LYS A 159 17.23 4.44 13.14
C LYS A 159 16.61 5.83 12.90
N ARG A 160 15.47 6.14 13.51
CA ARG A 160 14.85 7.49 13.44
C ARG A 160 15.70 8.51 14.19
N ALA A 161 16.11 8.20 15.42
CA ALA A 161 16.98 9.07 16.21
C ALA A 161 18.31 9.36 15.50
N LYS A 162 18.93 8.36 14.84
CA LYS A 162 20.17 8.56 14.08
C LYS A 162 19.96 9.44 12.83
N ARG A 163 18.79 9.37 12.20
CA ARG A 163 18.44 10.23 11.05
C ARG A 163 18.19 11.67 11.50
N GLU A 164 17.43 11.85 12.58
CA GLU A 164 17.16 13.17 13.17
C GLU A 164 18.44 13.85 13.66
N ALA A 165 19.34 13.10 14.32
CA ALA A 165 20.65 13.63 14.73
C ALA A 165 21.52 14.03 13.53
N ALA A 166 21.54 13.22 12.46
CA ALA A 166 22.28 13.56 11.24
C ALA A 166 21.68 14.77 10.51
N GLU A 167 20.36 14.95 10.55
CA GLU A 167 19.68 16.10 9.97
C GLU A 167 19.93 17.38 10.76
N GLN A 168 19.92 17.32 12.10
CA GLN A 168 20.30 18.43 12.97
C GLN A 168 21.76 18.85 12.77
N GLN A 169 22.68 17.90 12.60
CA GLN A 169 24.09 18.21 12.31
C GLN A 169 24.23 18.93 10.97
N ARG A 170 23.55 18.48 9.92
CA ARG A 170 23.56 19.16 8.61
C ARG A 170 22.93 20.55 8.67
N ALA A 171 21.86 20.72 9.44
CA ALA A 171 21.22 22.03 9.64
C ALA A 171 22.15 23.00 10.40
N ALA A 172 22.83 22.52 11.44
CA ALA A 172 23.80 23.31 12.20
C ALA A 172 25.03 23.70 11.35
N GLU A 173 25.55 22.76 10.56
CA GLU A 173 26.69 23.03 9.65
C GLU A 173 26.30 24.04 8.55
N LYS A 174 25.10 23.91 7.99
CA LYS A 174 24.57 24.88 7.01
C LYS A 174 24.39 26.27 7.63
N ALA A 175 23.83 26.37 8.83
CA ALA A 175 23.67 27.63 9.54
C ALA A 175 25.02 28.28 9.89
N ALA A 176 26.02 27.48 10.28
CA ALA A 176 27.37 27.97 10.55
C ALA A 176 28.05 28.47 9.28
N TYR A 177 27.86 27.79 8.15
CA TYR A 177 28.39 28.21 6.85
C TYR A 177 27.76 29.52 6.35
N GLU A 178 26.42 29.66 6.47
CA GLU A 178 25.70 30.89 6.12
C GLU A 178 26.12 32.07 7.01
N ALA A 179 26.32 31.85 8.31
CA ALA A 179 26.85 32.87 9.22
C ALA A 179 28.28 33.32 8.86
N GLN A 180 29.16 32.38 8.47
CA GLN A 180 30.52 32.71 8.01
C GLN A 180 30.52 33.50 6.70
N GLN A 181 29.61 33.18 5.77
CA GLN A 181 29.44 33.95 4.53
C GLN A 181 28.94 35.38 4.81
N ALA A 182 27.98 35.55 5.73
CA ALA A 182 27.48 36.86 6.12
C ALA A 182 28.60 37.74 6.74
N ILE A 183 29.48 37.15 7.56
CA ILE A 183 30.62 37.86 8.15
C ILE A 183 31.67 38.24 7.08
N LYS A 184 31.93 37.37 6.10
CA LYS A 184 32.85 37.68 4.99
C LYS A 184 32.31 38.80 4.08
N ASN A 185 31.00 38.84 3.86
CA ASN A 185 30.34 39.85 3.03
C ASN A 185 30.13 41.20 3.73
N GLN A 186 30.38 41.29 5.05
CA GLN A 186 30.31 42.53 5.85
C GLN A 186 31.69 43.18 6.09
N LYS A 187 32.79 42.60 5.61
CA LYS A 187 34.11 43.22 5.71
C LYS A 187 34.27 44.21 4.53
N PRO A 188 34.37 45.53 4.80
CA PRO A 188 34.51 46.55 3.76
C PRO A 188 35.86 46.46 3.04
#